data_AF-A0A2J0YSS6-F1
#
_entry.id   AF-A0A2J0YSS6-F1
#
_cell.length_a   1.000
_cell.length_b   1.000
_cell.length_c   1.000
_cell.angle_alpha   90.00
_cell.angle_beta   90.00
_cell.angle_gamma   90.00
#
_symmetry.space_group_name_H-M   'P 1'
#
loop_
_entity.id
_entity.type
_entity.pdbx_description
1 polymer ?
#
loop_
_entity_poly.entity_id
_entity_poly.type
_entity_poly.pdbx_seq_one_letter_code
_entity_poly.pdbx_strand_id
1 'polypeptide(L)'
;ENTDKPEFSNFAWFSMLFGAGIGIGILFWSIAEPIYHFQSNPFIGKDEAMTVEAAQVAMRISIFHWGLHGWGLFAVTGLILAYFAYRKGLPITIRSSLYPIFGDRIYGPIGHAADLLAVFGTVFG
;
A
#
# COMPACT_ATOMS: atom_id res chain seq x y z
N GLU A 1 9.27 -22.45 11.89
CA GLU A 1 8.76 -23.08 13.12
C GLU A 1 8.02 -22.02 13.97
N ASN A 2 7.62 -22.29 15.23
CA ASN A 2 7.15 -21.24 16.17
C ASN A 2 8.29 -20.61 16.99
N THR A 3 9.54 -20.88 16.61
CA THR A 3 10.76 -20.49 17.34
C THR A 3 11.63 -19.51 16.56
N ASP A 4 11.13 -18.99 15.44
CA ASP A 4 11.89 -18.12 14.54
C ASP A 4 12.11 -16.75 15.19
N LYS A 5 13.31 -16.18 14.98
CA LYS A 5 13.70 -14.87 15.52
C LYS A 5 13.85 -13.86 14.37
N PRO A 6 13.55 -12.57 14.57
CA PRO A 6 13.78 -11.54 13.56
C PRO A 6 15.25 -11.52 13.11
N GLU A 7 15.50 -11.52 11.80
CA GLU A 7 16.86 -11.36 11.24
C GLU A 7 17.42 -9.96 11.47
N PHE A 8 16.56 -8.95 11.53
CA PHE A 8 16.95 -7.55 11.72
C PHE A 8 16.48 -7.02 13.08
N SER A 9 17.24 -6.10 13.65
CA SER A 9 16.80 -5.35 14.83
C SER A 9 15.60 -4.46 14.48
N ASN A 10 14.77 -4.14 15.48
CA ASN A 10 13.60 -3.29 15.27
C ASN A 10 13.95 -1.93 14.64
N PHE A 11 15.09 -1.35 15.03
CA PHE A 11 15.54 -0.08 14.45
C PHE A 11 15.93 -0.23 12.98
N ALA A 12 16.69 -1.28 12.64
CA ALA A 12 17.08 -1.54 11.25
C ALA A 12 15.85 -1.84 10.37
N TRP A 13 14.93 -2.68 10.85
CA TRP A 13 13.67 -2.99 10.18
C TRP A 13 12.82 -1.74 9.94
N PHE A 14 12.64 -0.91 10.96
CA PHE A 14 11.90 0.34 10.84
C PHE A 14 12.56 1.29 9.83
N SER A 15 13.89 1.36 9.83
CA SER A 15 14.66 2.17 8.88
C SER A 15 14.46 1.70 7.43
N MET A 16 14.41 0.39 7.19
CA MET A 16 14.15 -0.19 5.86
C MET A 16 12.76 0.19 5.33
N LEU A 17 11.74 0.31 6.18
CA LEU A 17 10.40 0.73 5.75
C LEU A 17 10.40 2.14 5.14
N PHE A 18 11.16 3.07 5.73
CA PHE A 18 11.30 4.43 5.19
C PHE A 18 12.26 4.49 4.00
N GLY A 19 13.30 3.65 3.99
CA GLY A 19 14.27 3.56 2.89
C GLY A 19 13.70 2.94 1.61
N ALA A 20 12.78 1.98 1.72
CA ALA A 20 12.06 1.38 0.60
C ALA A 20 10.80 2.18 0.20
N GLY A 21 10.46 3.24 0.94
CA GLY A 21 9.18 3.93 0.89
C GLY A 21 8.94 4.83 -0.34
N ILE A 22 7.68 5.22 -0.49
CA ILE A 22 7.06 6.02 -1.57
C ILE A 22 7.84 7.33 -1.82
N GLY A 23 8.84 7.30 -2.71
CA GLY A 23 9.69 8.47 -2.97
C GLY A 23 8.98 9.55 -3.79
N ILE A 24 8.75 9.27 -5.08
CA ILE A 24 8.32 10.30 -6.03
C ILE A 24 6.88 10.81 -5.78
N GLY A 25 5.99 9.93 -5.35
CA GLY A 25 4.59 10.27 -5.07
C GLY A 25 4.46 11.31 -3.94
N ILE A 26 5.16 11.10 -2.83
CA ILE A 26 5.16 12.06 -1.71
C ILE A 26 5.85 13.37 -2.13
N LEU A 27 6.97 13.30 -2.86
CA LEU A 27 7.66 14.52 -3.31
C LEU A 27 6.78 15.42 -4.19
N PHE A 28 5.97 14.83 -5.06
CA PHE A 28 5.07 15.59 -5.93
C PHE A 28 3.77 16.00 -5.22
N TRP A 29 3.08 15.05 -4.60
CA TRP A 29 1.72 15.26 -4.08
C TRP A 29 1.66 15.82 -2.66
N SER A 30 2.75 15.81 -1.88
CA SER A 30 2.75 16.35 -0.50
C SER A 30 2.37 17.83 -0.44
N ILE A 31 2.65 18.59 -1.49
CA ILE A 31 2.27 20.01 -1.60
C ILE A 31 1.12 20.17 -2.60
N ALA A 32 1.18 19.49 -3.74
CA ALA A 32 0.20 19.69 -4.81
C ALA A 32 -1.22 19.31 -4.38
N GLU A 33 -1.39 18.19 -3.66
CA GLU A 33 -2.72 17.68 -3.31
C GLU A 33 -3.43 18.54 -2.25
N PRO A 34 -2.79 18.92 -1.11
CA PRO A 34 -3.44 19.81 -0.15
C PRO A 34 -3.82 21.16 -0.76
N ILE A 35 -2.97 21.73 -1.63
CA ILE A 35 -3.26 23.00 -2.31
C ILE A 35 -4.43 22.85 -3.28
N TYR A 36 -4.49 21.75 -4.04
CA TYR A 36 -5.60 21.46 -4.92
C TYR A 36 -6.92 21.33 -4.14
N HIS A 37 -6.92 20.57 -3.04
CA HIS A 37 -8.12 20.41 -2.20
C HIS A 37 -8.51 21.67 -1.43
N PHE A 38 -7.55 22.56 -1.16
CA PHE A 38 -7.81 23.85 -0.55
C PHE A 38 -8.55 24.81 -1.50
N GLN A 39 -8.28 24.71 -2.80
CA GLN A 39 -8.98 25.47 -3.84
C GLN A 39 -10.38 24.91 -4.14
N SER A 40 -10.51 23.58 -4.16
CA SER A 40 -11.81 22.93 -4.35
C SER A 40 -11.77 21.48 -3.90
N ASN A 41 -12.81 21.03 -3.21
CA ASN A 41 -13.01 19.61 -2.93
C ASN A 41 -14.52 19.30 -2.76
N PRO A 42 -14.92 18.02 -2.79
CA PRO A 42 -16.33 17.62 -2.73
C PRO A 42 -17.03 17.88 -1.38
N PHE A 43 -16.29 18.25 -0.34
CA PHE A 43 -16.78 18.35 1.04
C PHE A 43 -16.98 19.79 1.51
N ILE A 44 -16.70 20.79 0.67
CA ILE A 44 -16.91 22.21 0.94
C ILE A 44 -17.73 22.87 -0.18
N GLY A 45 -18.48 23.92 0.14
CA GLY A 45 -19.12 24.77 -0.86
C GLY A 45 -18.10 25.57 -1.67
N LYS A 46 -18.49 26.02 -2.88
CA LYS A 46 -17.62 26.87 -3.72
C LYS A 46 -17.27 28.20 -3.04
N ASP A 47 -18.19 28.73 -2.25
CA ASP A 47 -18.02 30.01 -1.53
C ASP A 47 -17.09 29.88 -0.32
N GLU A 48 -16.77 28.64 0.09
CA GLU A 48 -15.90 28.32 1.22
C GLU A 48 -14.47 27.98 0.77
N ALA A 49 -14.17 28.10 -0.53
CA ALA A 49 -12.83 27.86 -1.04
C ALA A 49 -11.80 28.81 -0.41
N MET A 50 -10.60 28.30 -0.16
CA MET A 50 -9.47 29.06 0.40
C MET A 50 -9.72 29.67 1.81
N THR A 51 -10.69 29.17 2.59
CA THR A 51 -10.91 29.56 3.99
C THR A 51 -10.17 28.66 4.99
N VAL A 52 -10.07 29.07 6.26
CA VAL A 52 -9.41 28.24 7.30
C VAL A 52 -10.06 26.85 7.40
N GLU A 53 -11.38 26.78 7.26
CA GLU A 53 -12.16 25.55 7.27
C GLU A 53 -11.79 24.66 6.07
N ALA A 54 -11.67 25.24 4.87
CA ALA A 54 -11.22 24.51 3.68
C ALA A 54 -9.80 23.95 3.84
N ALA A 55 -8.88 24.67 4.49
CA ALA A 55 -7.53 24.18 4.76
C ALA A 55 -7.55 22.93 5.65
N GLN A 56 -8.40 22.92 6.69
CA GLN A 56 -8.54 21.75 7.57
C GLN A 56 -9.09 20.54 6.81
N VAL A 57 -10.10 20.73 5.96
CA VAL A 57 -10.68 19.66 5.14
C VAL A 57 -9.65 19.14 4.12
N ALA A 58 -8.92 20.02 3.45
CA ALA A 58 -7.89 19.65 2.50
C ALA A 58 -6.82 18.75 3.13
N MET A 59 -6.30 19.14 4.31
CA MET A 59 -5.33 18.32 5.04
C MET A 59 -5.90 16.96 5.47
N ARG A 60 -7.18 16.90 5.86
CA ARG A 60 -7.83 15.62 6.21
C ARG A 60 -7.88 14.67 5.01
N ILE A 61 -8.22 15.18 3.83
CA ILE A 61 -8.26 14.38 2.59
C ILE A 61 -6.85 13.87 2.25
N SER A 62 -5.85 14.73 2.26
CA SER A 62 -4.48 14.31 1.93
C SER A 62 -3.89 13.34 2.94
N ILE A 63 -4.16 13.51 4.24
CA ILE A 63 -3.79 12.51 5.26
C ILE A 63 -4.57 11.21 5.06
N PHE A 64 -5.82 11.25 4.62
CA PHE A 64 -6.57 10.05 4.32
C PHE A 64 -5.95 9.27 3.15
N HIS A 65 -5.54 9.94 2.06
CA HIS A 65 -4.92 9.28 0.92
C HIS A 65 -3.52 8.72 1.22
N TRP A 66 -2.67 9.47 1.93
CA TRP A 66 -1.26 9.12 2.15
C TRP A 66 -0.94 8.55 3.53
N GLY A 67 -1.92 8.56 4.43
CA GLY A 67 -1.79 8.05 5.78
C GLY A 67 -2.14 6.56 5.87
N LEU A 68 -2.75 6.17 6.99
CA LEU A 68 -2.95 4.76 7.33
C LEU A 68 -3.71 3.94 6.29
N HIS A 69 -4.62 4.56 5.52
CA HIS A 69 -5.38 3.85 4.49
C HIS A 69 -4.46 3.32 3.38
N GLY A 70 -3.59 4.17 2.82
CA GLY A 70 -2.63 3.76 1.79
C GLY A 70 -1.64 2.71 2.31
N TRP A 71 -1.06 2.94 3.49
CA TRP A 71 -0.14 2.00 4.13
C TRP A 71 -0.78 0.66 4.50
N GLY A 72 -2.08 0.67 4.82
CA GLY A 72 -2.84 -0.54 5.15
C GLY A 72 -2.82 -1.56 4.01
N LEU A 73 -2.90 -1.11 2.75
CA LEU A 73 -2.84 -1.98 1.58
C LEU A 73 -1.48 -2.69 1.46
N PHE A 74 -0.38 -1.96 1.68
CA PHE A 74 0.97 -2.54 1.68
C PHE A 74 1.17 -3.51 2.84
N ALA A 75 0.70 -3.14 4.04
CA ALA A 75 0.82 -3.99 5.23
C ALA A 75 0.07 -5.32 5.03
N VAL A 76 -1.16 -5.28 4.51
CA VAL A 76 -1.96 -6.50 4.23
C VAL A 76 -1.28 -7.35 3.16
N THR A 77 -0.85 -6.75 2.05
CA THR A 77 -0.19 -7.49 0.96
C THR A 77 1.12 -8.12 1.41
N GLY A 78 1.95 -7.35 2.13
CA GLY A 78 3.20 -7.83 2.71
C GLY A 78 2.97 -8.97 3.71
N LEU A 79 1.95 -8.87 4.56
CA LEU A 79 1.60 -9.93 5.51
C LEU A 79 1.17 -11.21 4.81
N ILE A 80 0.35 -11.11 3.75
CA ILE A 80 -0.09 -12.27 2.96
C ILE A 80 1.12 -12.98 2.36
N LEU A 81 1.99 -12.25 1.67
CA LEU A 81 3.18 -12.83 1.03
C LEU A 81 4.15 -13.40 2.06
N ALA A 82 4.41 -12.69 3.16
CA ALA A 82 5.26 -13.17 4.23
C ALA A 82 4.71 -14.46 4.86
N TYR A 83 3.40 -14.53 5.12
CA TYR A 83 2.78 -15.71 5.68
C TYR A 83 2.91 -16.92 4.74
N PHE A 84 2.54 -16.79 3.47
CA PHE A 84 2.61 -17.94 2.56
C PHE A 84 4.04 -18.35 2.24
N ALA A 85 4.97 -17.40 2.12
CA ALA A 85 6.37 -17.71 1.88
C ALA A 85 7.03 -18.35 3.10
N TYR A 86 7.03 -17.66 4.24
CA TYR A 86 7.82 -18.07 5.41
C TYR A 86 7.10 -19.08 6.30
N ARG A 87 5.76 -19.10 6.33
CA ARG A 87 5.00 -20.03 7.18
C ARG A 87 4.45 -21.25 6.44
N LYS A 88 4.15 -21.13 5.15
CA LYS A 88 3.61 -22.22 4.32
C LYS A 88 4.60 -22.79 3.31
N GLY A 89 5.78 -22.18 3.16
CA GLY A 89 6.82 -22.66 2.23
C GLY A 89 6.43 -22.52 0.77
N LEU A 90 5.45 -21.66 0.45
CA LEU A 90 5.03 -21.40 -0.93
C LEU A 90 5.96 -20.37 -1.59
N PRO A 91 6.02 -20.31 -2.93
CA PRO A 91 6.81 -19.29 -3.62
C PRO A 91 6.37 -17.86 -3.25
N ILE A 92 7.30 -16.91 -3.18
CA ILE A 92 7.01 -15.49 -2.91
C ILE A 92 6.40 -14.79 -4.16
N THR A 93 5.16 -15.13 -4.46
CA THR A 93 4.43 -14.72 -5.67
C THR A 93 2.97 -14.43 -5.35
N ILE A 94 2.29 -13.61 -6.15
CA ILE A 94 0.89 -13.23 -5.86
C ILE A 94 -0.03 -14.45 -5.93
N ARG A 95 0.21 -15.40 -6.83
CA ARG A 95 -0.57 -16.66 -6.88
C ARG A 95 -0.61 -17.41 -5.55
N SER A 96 0.42 -17.30 -4.71
CA SER A 96 0.46 -17.98 -3.41
C SER A 96 -0.59 -17.45 -2.44
N SER A 97 -1.02 -16.18 -2.58
CA SER A 97 -2.13 -15.62 -1.81
C SER A 97 -3.46 -16.32 -2.07
N LEU A 98 -3.62 -16.95 -3.23
CA LEU A 98 -4.83 -17.64 -3.67
C LEU A 98 -4.90 -19.09 -3.19
N TYR A 99 -3.82 -19.61 -2.59
CA TYR A 99 -3.73 -20.99 -2.13
C TYR A 99 -4.87 -21.41 -1.17
N PRO A 100 -5.32 -20.60 -0.20
CA PRO A 100 -6.43 -20.99 0.70
C PRO A 100 -7.75 -21.28 -0.02
N ILE A 101 -7.95 -20.68 -1.20
CA ILE A 101 -9.20 -20.78 -1.96
C ILE A 101 -9.08 -21.88 -3.03
N PHE A 102 -7.95 -21.95 -3.72
CA PHE A 102 -7.78 -22.81 -4.90
C PHE A 102 -6.82 -23.99 -4.71
N GLY A 103 -6.12 -24.09 -3.57
CA GLY A 103 -5.13 -25.13 -3.30
C GLY A 103 -4.06 -25.19 -4.39
N ASP A 104 -3.69 -26.39 -4.82
CA ASP A 104 -2.64 -26.59 -5.83
C ASP A 104 -3.03 -26.11 -7.24
N ARG A 105 -4.28 -25.69 -7.47
CA ARG A 105 -4.68 -25.09 -8.77
C ARG A 105 -4.02 -23.75 -9.04
N ILE A 106 -3.35 -23.14 -8.05
CA ILE A 106 -2.53 -21.95 -8.24
C ILE A 106 -1.34 -22.17 -9.18
N TYR A 107 -0.92 -23.42 -9.42
CA TYR A 107 0.13 -23.73 -10.39
C TYR A 107 -0.38 -23.79 -11.84
N GLY A 108 -1.68 -23.61 -12.05
CA GLY A 108 -2.32 -23.57 -13.35
C GLY A 108 -2.69 -22.15 -13.83
N PRO A 109 -3.60 -22.05 -14.81
CA PRO A 109 -3.95 -20.80 -15.46
C PRO A 109 -4.42 -19.68 -14.52
N ILE A 110 -5.13 -20.02 -13.44
CA ILE A 110 -5.66 -19.03 -12.48
C ILE A 110 -4.52 -18.31 -11.77
N GLY A 111 -3.49 -19.04 -11.32
CA GLY A 111 -2.34 -18.41 -10.67
C GLY A 111 -1.45 -17.65 -11.64
N HIS A 112 -1.30 -18.13 -12.87
CA HIS A 112 -0.60 -17.37 -13.92
C HIS A 112 -1.30 -16.05 -14.24
N ALA A 113 -2.63 -16.04 -14.32
CA ALA A 113 -3.41 -14.82 -14.52
C ALA A 113 -3.22 -13.84 -13.35
N ALA A 114 -3.25 -14.33 -12.10
CA ALA A 114 -3.03 -13.49 -10.93
C ALA A 114 -1.64 -12.84 -10.92
N ASP A 115 -0.60 -13.61 -11.21
CA ASP A 115 0.77 -13.07 -11.32
C ASP A 115 0.92 -12.09 -12.48
N LEU A 116 0.29 -12.37 -13.63
CA LEU A 116 0.32 -11.48 -14.78
C LEU A 116 -0.31 -10.12 -14.43
N LEU A 117 -1.47 -10.11 -13.76
CA LEU A 117 -2.10 -8.88 -13.28
C LEU A 117 -1.22 -8.14 -12.27
N ALA A 118 -0.52 -8.86 -11.40
CA ALA A 118 0.40 -8.27 -10.45
C ALA A 118 1.61 -7.60 -11.12
N VAL A 119 2.16 -8.25 -12.15
CA VAL A 119 3.24 -7.69 -12.97
C VAL A 119 2.76 -6.42 -13.67
N PHE A 120 1.59 -6.44 -14.30
CA PHE A 120 1.01 -5.24 -14.89
C PHE A 120 0.82 -4.12 -13.87
N GLY A 121 0.28 -4.44 -12.68
CA GLY A 121 0.12 -3.47 -11.60
C GLY A 121 1.45 -2.86 -11.13
N THR A 122 2.53 -3.65 -11.11
CA THR A 122 3.85 -3.18 -10.70
C THR A 122 4.56 -2.37 -11.80
N VAL A 123 4.30 -2.69 -13.06
CA VAL A 123 4.90 -1.98 -14.21
C VAL A 123 4.23 -0.62 -14.44
N PHE A 124 2.93 -0.52 -14.21
CA PHE A 124 2.16 0.71 -14.47
C PHE A 124 1.89 1.56 -13.22
N GLY A 125 2.02 0.98 -12.02
CA GLY A 125 1.89 1.72 -10.76
C GLY A 125 3.03 2.69 -10.54
#